data_AF-A0A2S4UEY3-F1
#
_entry.id   AF-A0A2S4UEY3-F1
#
_cell.length_a   1.000
_cell.length_b   1.000
_cell.length_c   1.000
_cell.angle_alpha   90.00
_cell.angle_beta   90.00
_cell.angle_gamma   90.00
#
_symmetry.space_group_name_H-M   'P 1'
#
loop_
_entity.id
_entity.type
_entity.pdbx_description
1 polymer ?
#
loop_
_entity_poly.entity_id
_entity_poly.type
_entity_poly.pdbx_seq_one_letter_code
_entity_poly.pdbx_strand_id
1 'polypeptide(L)'
;MLVTLEISSKDRSYLWFLNWMSKQSQKNSSTHQLAAETSYHQLSDGTHEVNFALIPGPGNHYLKFCRAWFQVKRERDGKLIDLNSGTPWEILMLTTLSQN
;
A
#
# COMPACT_ATOMS: atom_id res chain seq x y z
N MET A 1 23.66 -9.27 -3.31
CA MET A 1 23.00 -9.45 -2.00
C MET A 1 21.56 -8.92 -2.14
N LEU A 2 20.61 -9.29 -1.28
CA LEU A 2 19.27 -8.68 -1.25
C LEU A 2 19.19 -7.64 -0.14
N VAL A 3 18.40 -6.59 -0.35
CA VAL A 3 18.09 -5.57 0.65
C VAL A 3 16.58 -5.45 0.78
N THR A 4 16.13 -5.27 2.02
CA THR A 4 14.71 -5.18 2.36
C THR A 4 14.45 -3.92 3.18
N LEU A 5 13.41 -3.17 2.80
CA LEU A 5 12.87 -2.04 3.55
C LEU A 5 11.49 -2.40 4.08
N GLU A 6 11.25 -2.10 5.36
CA GLU A 6 9.96 -2.28 6.02
C GLU A 6 9.24 -0.94 6.20
N ILE A 7 7.94 -0.91 5.92
CA ILE A 7 7.05 0.21 6.24
C ILE A 7 5.84 -0.33 7.00
N SER A 8 5.70 0.05 8.27
CA SER A 8 4.56 -0.30 9.12
C SER A 8 3.34 0.57 8.80
N SER A 9 2.13 0.03 9.01
CA SER A 9 0.87 0.79 8.91
C SER A 9 0.75 1.98 9.87
N LYS A 10 1.59 2.07 10.92
CA LYS A 10 1.68 3.24 11.80
C LYS A 10 2.46 4.41 11.19
N ASP A 11 3.30 4.14 10.20
CA ASP A 11 4.07 5.19 9.53
C ASP A 11 3.18 5.95 8.53
N ARG A 12 3.29 7.29 8.51
CA ARG A 12 2.51 8.12 7.57
C ARG A 12 2.81 7.79 6.11
N SER A 13 4.04 7.35 5.82
CA SER A 13 4.49 6.98 4.48
C SER A 13 3.80 5.72 3.93
N TYR A 14 3.15 4.92 4.78
CA TYR A 14 2.44 3.71 4.37
C TYR A 14 1.38 3.99 3.28
N LEU A 15 0.47 4.94 3.56
CA LEU A 15 -0.58 5.31 2.62
C LEU A 15 -0.02 6.04 1.39
N TRP A 16 1.02 6.85 1.55
CA TRP A 16 1.66 7.53 0.44
C TRP A 16 2.29 6.54 -0.55
N PHE A 17 2.94 5.51 -0.03
CA PHE A 17 3.55 4.46 -0.84
C PHE A 17 2.49 3.65 -1.61
N LEU A 18 1.40 3.24 -0.95
CA LEU A 18 0.30 2.52 -1.61
C LEU A 18 -0.34 3.33 -2.74
N ASN A 19 -0.56 4.63 -2.50
CA ASN A 19 -1.11 5.55 -3.49
C ASN A 19 -0.14 5.86 -4.64
N TRP A 20 1.16 5.89 -4.38
CA TRP A 20 2.16 6.00 -5.44
C TRP A 20 2.22 4.71 -6.27
N MET A 21 2.19 3.55 -5.60
CA MET A 21 2.29 2.25 -6.23
C MET A 21 1.06 1.94 -7.12
N SER A 22 -0.14 2.36 -6.72
CA SER A 22 -1.35 2.22 -7.56
C SER A 22 -1.19 2.95 -8.90
N LYS A 23 -0.64 4.17 -8.89
CA LYS A 23 -0.33 4.96 -10.10
C LYS A 23 0.80 4.34 -10.92
N GLN A 24 1.77 3.70 -10.28
CA GLN A 24 2.86 3.00 -10.96
C GLN A 24 2.37 1.70 -11.64
N SER A 25 1.46 0.97 -11.00
CA SER A 25 0.84 -0.24 -11.56
C SER A 25 0.11 0.04 -12.86
N GLN A 26 -0.66 1.12 -12.93
CA GLN A 26 -1.37 1.52 -14.16
C GLN A 26 -0.45 1.70 -15.37
N LYS A 27 0.84 2.01 -15.13
CA LYS A 27 1.81 2.25 -16.20
C LYS A 27 2.59 1.00 -16.60
N ASN A 28 2.99 0.16 -15.64
CA ASN A 28 4.02 -0.87 -15.89
C ASN A 28 3.92 -2.16 -15.05
N SER A 29 2.85 -2.38 -14.27
CA SER A 29 2.76 -3.57 -13.39
C SER A 29 1.35 -4.13 -13.26
N SER A 30 1.20 -5.46 -13.36
CA SER A 30 -0.04 -6.12 -12.97
C SER A 30 -0.06 -6.37 -11.47
N THR A 31 -0.93 -5.62 -10.79
CA THR A 31 -1.27 -5.86 -9.38
C THR A 31 -2.48 -6.78 -9.41
N HIS A 32 -2.31 -8.07 -9.09
CA HIS A 32 -3.42 -9.04 -9.15
C HIS A 32 -4.31 -9.02 -7.89
N GLN A 33 -3.86 -8.33 -6.84
CA GLN A 33 -4.58 -8.20 -5.57
C GLN A 33 -4.86 -6.72 -5.35
N LEU A 34 -6.15 -6.36 -5.26
CA LEU A 34 -6.61 -4.98 -5.12
C LEU A 34 -7.36 -4.83 -3.80
N ALA A 35 -7.24 -3.65 -3.20
CA ALA A 35 -8.07 -3.20 -2.09
C ALA A 35 -8.66 -1.84 -2.46
N ALA A 36 -9.83 -1.53 -1.92
CA ALA A 36 -10.46 -0.23 -2.07
C ALA A 36 -10.03 0.70 -0.93
N GLU A 37 -9.59 1.89 -1.27
CA GLU A 37 -9.48 3.03 -0.36
C GLU A 37 -10.68 3.95 -0.61
N THR A 38 -11.49 4.17 0.43
CA THR A 38 -12.68 5.01 0.35
C THR A 38 -12.42 6.30 1.13
N SER A 39 -12.44 7.43 0.44
CA SER A 39 -12.50 8.75 1.09
C SER A 39 -13.95 9.18 1.22
N TYR A 40 -14.36 9.46 2.45
CA TYR A 40 -15.71 9.92 2.77
C TYR A 40 -15.63 11.30 3.42
N HIS A 41 -16.27 12.28 2.78
CA HIS A 41 -16.40 13.63 3.31
C HIS A 41 -17.88 14.00 3.38
N GLN A 42 -18.36 14.23 4.60
CA GLN A 42 -19.67 14.84 4.80
C GLN A 42 -19.51 16.35 4.87
N LEU A 43 -20.18 17.05 3.96
CA LEU A 43 -20.23 18.51 3.91
C LEU A 43 -21.22 19.04 4.95
N SER A 44 -21.06 20.31 5.32
CA SER A 44 -21.87 20.97 6.35
C SER A 44 -23.36 21.10 5.98
N ASP A 45 -23.68 21.02 4.69
CA ASP A 45 -25.04 21.05 4.15
C ASP A 45 -25.74 19.67 4.19
N GLY A 46 -25.03 18.63 4.63
CA GLY A 46 -25.51 17.25 4.66
C GLY A 46 -25.19 16.45 3.39
N THR A 47 -24.58 17.06 2.37
CA THR A 47 -24.13 16.35 1.17
C THR A 47 -22.98 15.41 1.50
N HIS A 48 -22.97 14.24 0.87
CA HIS A 48 -21.92 13.23 1.03
C HIS A 48 -21.07 13.15 -0.24
N GLU A 49 -19.79 13.42 -0.11
CA GLU A 49 -18.79 13.19 -1.15
C GLU A 49 -18.04 11.89 -0.86
N VAL A 50 -18.11 10.94 -1.80
CA VAL A 50 -17.51 9.62 -1.64
C VAL A 50 -16.65 9.31 -2.86
N ASN A 51 -15.36 9.08 -2.62
CA ASN A 51 -14.38 8.76 -3.65
C ASN A 51 -13.76 7.39 -3.39
N PHE A 52 -13.64 6.57 -4.43
CA PHE A 52 -13.02 5.25 -4.36
C PHE A 52 -11.74 5.21 -5.18
N ALA A 53 -10.65 4.78 -4.56
CA ALA A 53 -9.38 4.50 -5.21
C ALA A 53 -9.02 3.02 -5.07
N LEU A 54 -8.42 2.45 -6.12
CA LEU A 54 -7.88 1.09 -6.07
C LEU A 54 -6.41 1.16 -5.67
N ILE A 55 -6.06 0.43 -4.61
CA ILE A 55 -4.70 0.31 -4.08
C ILE A 55 -4.24 -1.15 -4.07
N PRO A 56 -2.93 -1.44 -4.05
CA PRO A 56 -2.43 -2.81 -3.94
C PRO A 56 -2.91 -3.49 -2.66
N GLY A 57 -3.67 -4.58 -2.77
CA GLY A 57 -4.20 -5.35 -1.65
C GLY A 57 -3.15 -6.21 -0.93
N PRO A 58 -3.50 -6.90 0.16
CA PRO A 58 -2.60 -7.84 0.82
C PRO A 58 -2.11 -8.94 -0.13
N GLY A 59 -0.80 -9.21 -0.07
CA GLY A 59 -0.09 -10.23 -0.82
C GLY A 59 1.13 -9.70 -1.58
N ASN A 60 1.51 -10.38 -2.66
CA ASN A 60 2.78 -10.14 -3.37
C ASN A 60 2.56 -9.38 -4.66
N HIS A 61 3.38 -8.35 -4.84
CA HIS A 61 3.37 -7.49 -6.00
C HIS A 61 4.79 -7.33 -6.53
N TYR A 62 4.90 -7.11 -7.84
CA TYR A 62 6.19 -6.87 -8.48
C TYR A 62 6.09 -5.55 -9.21
N LEU A 63 7.11 -4.70 -9.05
CA LEU A 63 7.20 -3.44 -9.78
C LEU A 63 8.62 -3.18 -10.23
N LYS A 64 8.72 -2.48 -11.36
CA LYS A 64 9.99 -1.99 -11.90
C LYS A 64 10.09 -0.48 -11.66
N PHE A 65 11.13 -0.06 -10.97
CA PHE A 65 11.41 1.35 -10.69
C PHE A 65 12.90 1.62 -10.88
N CYS A 66 13.24 2.71 -11.58
CA CYS A 66 14.63 3.10 -11.87
C CYS A 66 15.52 1.93 -12.37
N ARG A 67 15.00 1.10 -13.28
CA ARG A 67 15.64 -0.12 -13.84
C ARG A 67 15.89 -1.27 -12.86
N ALA A 68 15.49 -1.14 -11.59
CA ALA A 68 15.52 -2.23 -10.62
C ALA A 68 14.12 -2.86 -10.46
N TRP A 69 14.10 -4.18 -10.27
CA TRP A 69 12.89 -4.90 -9.88
C TRP A 69 12.78 -4.93 -8.36
N PHE A 70 11.56 -4.72 -7.88
CA PHE A 70 11.19 -4.80 -6.49
C PHE A 70 10.07 -5.82 -6.33
N GLN A 71 10.23 -6.71 -5.35
CA GLN A 71 9.11 -7.43 -4.78
C GLN A 71 8.56 -6.59 -3.63
N VAL A 72 7.26 -6.29 -3.67
CA VAL A 72 6.54 -5.61 -2.60
C VAL A 72 5.54 -6.59 -2.01
N LYS A 73 5.67 -6.89 -0.73
CA LYS A 73 4.77 -7.78 0.00
C LYS A 73 3.99 -6.97 1.04
N ARG A 74 2.67 -6.94 0.91
CA ARG A 74 1.75 -6.36 1.92
C ARG A 74 1.18 -7.48 2.76
N GLU A 75 1.49 -7.53 4.05
CA GLU A 75 0.91 -8.50 4.97
C GLU A 75 -0.01 -7.84 5.98
N ARG A 76 -1.04 -8.57 6.38
CA ARG A 76 -1.97 -8.21 7.44
C ARG A 76 -1.85 -9.23 8.55
N ASP A 77 -1.57 -8.77 9.76
CA ASP A 77 -1.65 -9.61 10.95
C ASP A 77 -3.11 -9.66 11.42
N GLY A 78 -3.71 -10.85 11.42
CA GLY A 78 -5.09 -11.06 11.84
C GLY A 78 -5.28 -11.09 13.36
N LYS A 79 -4.20 -11.12 14.15
CA LYS A 79 -4.24 -11.16 15.62
C LYS A 79 -3.96 -9.79 16.25
N LEU A 80 -3.24 -8.93 15.55
CA LEU A 80 -2.88 -7.60 16.03
C LEU A 80 -3.80 -6.54 15.41
N ILE A 81 -4.45 -5.77 16.26
CA ILE A 81 -5.28 -4.62 15.90
C ILE A 81 -4.57 -3.38 16.45
N ASP A 82 -4.47 -2.32 15.64
CA ASP A 82 -4.03 -1.04 16.16
C ASP A 82 -5.15 -0.43 17.01
N LEU A 83 -4.87 -0.22 18.29
CA LEU A 83 -5.82 0.29 19.27
C LEU A 83 -6.32 1.71 18.94
N ASN A 84 -5.54 2.48 18.18
CA ASN A 84 -5.88 3.85 17.81
C ASN A 84 -6.84 3.92 16.61
N SER A 85 -6.70 3.01 15.64
CA SER A 85 -7.48 3.03 14.39
C SER A 85 -8.55 1.94 14.34
N GLY A 86 -8.47 0.92 15.20
CA GLY A 86 -9.32 -0.27 15.12
C GLY A 86 -9.06 -1.14 13.89
N THR A 87 -8.01 -0.85 13.12
CA THR A 87 -7.67 -1.60 11.90
C THR A 87 -6.65 -2.70 12.20
N PRO A 88 -6.70 -3.83 11.48
CA PRO A 88 -5.64 -4.83 11.55
C PRO A 88 -4.28 -4.20 11.27
N TRP A 89 -3.25 -4.66 11.97
CA TRP A 89 -1.87 -4.25 11.71
C TRP A 89 -1.44 -4.70 10.32
N GLU A 90 -0.80 -3.80 9.57
CA GLU A 90 -0.27 -4.13 8.25
C GLU A 90 1.19 -3.69 8.10
N ILE A 91 1.89 -4.37 7.21
CA ILE A 91 3.31 -4.18 6.94
C ILE A 91 3.59 -4.31 5.45
N LEU A 92 4.41 -3.40 4.91
CA LEU A 92 4.96 -3.49 3.57
C LEU A 92 6.43 -3.87 3.66
N MET A 93 6.81 -4.92 2.95
CA MET A 93 8.20 -5.32 2.76
C MET A 93 8.59 -5.11 1.30
N LEU A 94 9.58 -4.26 1.06
CA LEU A 94 10.12 -3.97 -0.26
C LEU A 94 11.50 -4.63 -0.37
N THR A 95 11.62 -5.62 -1.24
CA THR A 95 12.87 -6.37 -1.45
C THR A 95 13.43 -6.10 -2.84
N THR A 96 14.72 -5.79 -2.93
CA THR A 96 15.44 -5.65 -4.21
C THR A 96 16.87 -6.16 -4.11
N LEU A 97 17.56 -6.21 -5.25
CA LEU A 97 18.97 -6.54 -5.32
C LEU A 97 19.80 -5.33 -4.85
N SER A 98 20.79 -5.58 -4.00
CA SER A 98 21.78 -4.56 -3.65
C SER A 98 22.59 -4.20 -4.90
N GLN A 99 22.72 -2.91 -5.17
CA GLN A 99 23.71 -2.40 -6.09
C GLN A 99 24.91 -1.97 -5.24
N ASN A 100 26.07 -2.59 -5.48
CA ASN A 100 27.33 -2.15 -4.89
C ASN A 100 27.82 -0.88 -5.58
#